data_AF-A0AA96KK54-F1
#
_entry.id   AF-A0AA96KK54-F1
#
_cell.length_a   1.000
_cell.length_b   1.000
_cell.length_c   1.000
_cell.angle_alpha   90.00
_cell.angle_beta   90.00
_cell.angle_gamma   90.00
#
_symmetry.space_group_name_H-M   'P 1'
#
loop_
_entity.id
_entity.type
_entity.pdbx_description
1 polymer ?
#
loop_
_entity_poly.entity_id
_entity_poly.type
_entity_poly.pdbx_seq_one_letter_code
_entity_poly.pdbx_strand_id
1 'polypeptide(L)'
;MENILWLEIDGDTIVGVHSVKGQSDYTWVSLPEGEDMPDPGDNFIDGKVVQRQAEIDPPQEKRILAQQKIIDVYPLWKQMNILRNGTEVEQSTMGRFIDTVRSWSNNPKSTVKQLDKIVP
;
A
#
# COMPACT_ATOMS: atom_id res chain seq x y z
N MET A 1 18.28 27.20 17.44
CA MET A 1 16.86 27.55 17.34
C MET A 1 16.17 26.28 16.89
N GLU A 2 15.26 25.75 17.69
CA GLU A 2 14.42 24.65 17.23
C GLU A 2 13.47 25.22 16.18
N ASN A 3 13.48 24.63 14.98
CA ASN A 3 12.50 24.97 13.96
C ASN A 3 11.16 24.40 14.40
N ILE A 4 10.14 25.25 14.40
CA ILE A 4 8.78 24.90 14.81
C ILE A 4 7.92 24.86 13.56
N LEU A 5 7.17 23.77 13.41
CA LEU A 5 6.08 23.64 12.46
C LEU A 5 4.75 23.97 13.13
N TRP A 6 3.88 24.60 12.37
CA TRP A 6 2.53 24.94 12.76
C TRP A 6 1.55 24.10 11.94
N LEU A 7 0.81 23.24 12.64
CA LEU A 7 -0.28 22.47 12.06
C LEU A 7 -1.57 23.26 12.15
N GLU A 8 -2.27 23.33 11.03
CA GLU A 8 -3.63 23.82 10.90
C GLU A 8 -4.57 22.61 10.89
N ILE A 9 -5.50 22.54 11.84
CA ILE A 9 -6.29 21.34 12.14
C ILE A 9 -7.79 21.65 12.09
N ASP A 10 -8.53 20.86 11.33
CA ASP A 10 -10.00 20.84 11.25
C ASP A 10 -10.54 19.54 11.88
N GLY A 11 -11.17 19.65 13.04
CA GLY A 11 -11.50 18.48 13.87
C GLY A 11 -10.24 17.74 14.29
N ASP A 12 -10.06 16.52 13.78
CA ASP A 12 -8.85 15.71 13.98
C ASP A 12 -7.94 15.69 12.75
N THR A 13 -8.29 16.36 11.64
CA THR A 13 -7.53 16.29 10.38
C THR A 13 -6.58 17.47 10.24
N ILE A 14 -5.32 17.20 9.93
CA ILE A 14 -4.34 18.21 9.55
C ILE A 14 -4.67 18.68 8.15
N VAL A 15 -5.06 19.94 7.98
CA VAL A 15 -5.41 20.53 6.69
C VAL A 15 -4.25 21.36 6.10
N GLY A 16 -3.28 21.75 6.95
CA GLY A 16 -2.12 22.51 6.53
C GLY A 16 -0.94 22.36 7.48
N VAL A 17 0.27 22.47 6.92
CA VAL A 17 1.54 22.46 7.67
C VAL A 17 2.35 23.67 7.24
N HIS A 18 2.71 24.52 8.19
CA HIS A 18 3.25 25.86 7.94
C HIS A 18 4.49 26.13 8.78
N SER A 19 5.39 26.97 8.28
CA SER A 19 6.54 27.46 9.07
C SER A 19 6.16 28.60 10.03
N VAL A 20 4.99 29.19 9.86
CA VAL A 20 4.45 30.29 10.67
C VAL A 20 2.98 30.03 10.99
N LYS A 21 2.54 30.44 12.19
CA LYS A 21 1.13 30.37 12.56
C LYS A 21 0.30 31.31 11.70
N GLY A 22 -0.74 30.79 11.07
CA GLY A 22 -1.68 31.57 10.25
C GLY A 22 -2.78 32.25 11.06
N GLN A 23 -3.72 32.88 10.33
CA GLN A 23 -4.95 33.46 10.86
C GLN A 23 -6.13 32.78 10.15
N SER A 24 -6.68 31.76 10.80
CA SER A 24 -7.87 31.03 10.36
C SER A 24 -8.66 30.57 11.58
N ASP A 25 -9.89 30.12 11.35
CA ASP A 25 -10.79 29.63 12.41
C ASP A 25 -10.46 28.20 12.86
N TYR A 26 -9.41 27.60 12.29
CA TYR A 26 -8.94 26.25 12.60
C TYR A 26 -8.13 26.18 13.90
N THR A 27 -7.96 24.96 14.41
CA THR A 27 -7.09 24.73 15.55
C THR A 27 -5.63 24.75 15.10
N TRP A 28 -4.77 25.44 15.86
CA TRP A 28 -3.36 25.58 15.54
C TRP A 28 -2.48 24.93 16.61
N VAL A 29 -1.64 23.99 16.20
CA VAL A 29 -0.71 23.27 17.09
C VAL A 29 0.72 23.43 16.61
N SER A 30 1.64 23.73 17.53
CA SER A 30 3.07 23.77 17.23
C SER A 30 3.72 22.42 17.51
N LEU A 31 4.54 21.93 16.59
CA LEU A 31 5.40 20.77 16.76
C LEU A 31 6.86 21.12 16.47
N PRO A 32 7.83 20.55 17.19
CA PRO A 32 9.22 20.62 16.77
C PRO A 32 9.41 19.88 15.44
N GLU A 33 10.21 20.44 14.54
CA GLU A 33 10.60 19.77 13.30
C GLU A 33 11.37 18.48 13.63
N GLY A 34 10.98 17.35 13.03
CA GLY A 34 11.52 16.02 13.31
C GLY A 34 11.54 15.12 12.07
N GLU A 35 11.99 13.87 12.22
CA GLU A 35 12.12 12.92 11.09
C GLU A 35 10.77 12.52 10.47
N ASP A 36 9.70 12.50 11.27
CA ASP A 36 8.34 12.22 10.80
C ASP A 36 7.58 13.53 10.58
N MET A 37 7.73 14.08 9.38
CA MET A 37 7.03 15.29 8.96
C MET A 37 5.54 14.99 8.72
N PRO A 38 4.61 15.70 9.38
CA PRO A 38 3.19 15.55 9.10
C PRO A 38 2.86 16.06 7.70
N ASP A 39 1.92 15.39 7.04
CA ASP A 39 1.37 15.83 5.76
C ASP A 39 -0.09 16.28 5.93
N PRO A 40 -0.56 17.25 5.12
CA PRO A 40 -1.99 17.51 5.00
C PRO A 40 -2.77 16.24 4.64
N GLY A 41 -3.80 15.92 5.42
CA GLY A 41 -4.59 14.71 5.33
C GLY A 41 -4.29 13.67 6.41
N ASP A 42 -3.17 13.79 7.12
CA ASP A 42 -2.93 13.05 8.36
C ASP A 42 -3.89 13.49 9.47
N ASN A 43 -3.99 12.68 10.52
CA ASN A 43 -4.79 13.03 11.70
C ASN A 43 -3.90 13.52 12.85
N PHE A 44 -4.43 14.39 13.70
CA PHE A 44 -3.82 14.82 14.94
C PHE A 44 -4.72 14.40 16.11
N ILE A 45 -4.37 13.30 16.76
CA ILE A 45 -5.20 12.65 17.80
C ILE A 45 -4.36 12.54 19.07
N ASP A 46 -4.93 12.97 20.21
CA ASP A 46 -4.29 12.89 21.54
C ASP A 46 -2.85 13.47 21.57
N GLY A 47 -2.64 14.58 20.86
CA GLY A 47 -1.34 15.27 20.82
C GLY A 47 -0.29 14.64 19.90
N LYS A 48 -0.69 13.70 19.04
CA LYS A 48 0.22 13.00 18.12
C LYS A 48 -0.29 13.08 16.67
N VAL A 49 0.66 13.21 15.75
CA VAL A 49 0.42 12.98 14.33
C VAL A 49 0.20 11.47 14.13
N VAL A 50 -0.93 11.12 13.55
CA VAL A 50 -1.29 9.77 13.12
C VAL A 50 -1.38 9.83 11.62
N GLN A 51 -0.37 9.25 10.95
CA GLN A 51 -0.35 9.18 9.49
C GLN A 51 -1.63 8.54 8.98
N ARG A 52 -2.25 9.18 7.99
CA ARG A 52 -3.37 8.57 7.28
C ARG A 52 -2.82 7.39 6.50
N GLN A 53 -3.04 6.19 7.02
CA GLN A 53 -2.95 5.01 6.17
C GLN A 53 -4.03 5.16 5.10
N ALA A 54 -3.61 5.30 3.84
CA ALA A 54 -4.54 5.06 2.75
C ALA A 54 -5.06 3.64 2.96
N GLU A 55 -6.33 3.50 3.34
CA GLU A 55 -6.98 2.20 3.38
C GLU A 55 -6.87 1.63 1.96
N ILE A 56 -5.96 0.68 1.78
CA ILE A 56 -5.90 -0.08 0.54
C ILE A 56 -7.19 -0.89 0.55
N ASP A 57 -8.08 -0.60 -0.42
CA ASP A 57 -9.30 -1.35 -0.61
C ASP A 57 -8.97 -2.86 -0.58
N PRO A 58 -9.59 -3.71 0.26
CA PRO A 58 -9.20 -5.11 0.40
C PRO A 58 -9.08 -5.91 -0.92
N PRO A 59 -9.90 -5.66 -1.96
CA PRO A 59 -9.67 -6.16 -3.32
C PRO A 59 -8.32 -5.76 -3.95
N GLN A 60 -7.83 -4.55 -3.70
CA GLN A 60 -6.54 -4.07 -4.17
C GLN A 60 -5.37 -4.76 -3.44
N GLU A 61 -5.48 -4.99 -2.13
CA GLU A 61 -4.49 -5.74 -1.36
C GLU A 61 -4.29 -7.16 -1.93
N LYS A 62 -5.40 -7.87 -2.17
CA LYS A 62 -5.35 -9.22 -2.76
C LYS A 62 -4.70 -9.24 -4.15
N ARG A 63 -4.92 -8.21 -4.97
CA ARG A 63 -4.29 -8.11 -6.30
C ARG A 63 -2.79 -7.89 -6.20
N ILE A 64 -2.32 -7.07 -5.25
CA ILE A 64 -0.90 -6.86 -5.00
C ILE A 64 -0.22 -8.17 -4.56
N LEU A 65 -0.82 -8.88 -3.60
CA LEU A 65 -0.29 -10.17 -3.13
C LEU A 65 -0.24 -11.22 -4.23
N ALA A 66 -1.27 -11.30 -5.07
CA ALA A 66 -1.30 -12.20 -6.23
C ALA A 66 -0.19 -11.86 -7.24
N GLN A 67 0.01 -10.58 -7.53
CA GLN A 67 1.07 -10.13 -8.44
C GLN A 67 2.46 -10.50 -7.89
N GLN A 68 2.70 -10.26 -6.60
CA GLN A 68 3.97 -10.62 -5.96
C GLN A 68 4.24 -12.12 -6.05
N LYS A 69 3.25 -12.95 -5.67
CA LYS A 69 3.36 -14.42 -5.74
C LYS A 69 3.68 -14.92 -7.16
N ILE A 70 3.07 -14.31 -8.18
CA ILE A 70 3.35 -14.65 -9.59
C ILE A 70 4.80 -14.30 -9.95
N ILE A 71 5.27 -13.11 -9.57
CA ILE A 71 6.62 -12.63 -9.87
C ILE A 71 7.70 -13.44 -9.16
N ASP A 72 7.46 -13.86 -7.91
CA ASP A 72 8.41 -14.66 -7.12
C ASP A 72 8.70 -16.02 -7.77
N VAL A 73 7.69 -16.62 -8.41
CA VAL A 73 7.78 -17.98 -9.00
C VAL A 73 8.10 -17.93 -10.50
N TYR A 74 7.48 -17.00 -11.20
CA TYR A 74 7.64 -16.75 -12.63
C TYR A 74 7.90 -15.25 -12.86
N PRO A 75 9.12 -14.76 -12.67
CA PRO A 75 9.47 -13.39 -13.05
C PRO A 75 9.30 -13.20 -14.55
N LEU A 76 9.12 -11.95 -14.99
CA LEU A 76 8.76 -11.63 -16.38
C LEU A 76 9.71 -12.28 -17.41
N TRP A 77 11.01 -12.25 -17.17
CA TRP A 77 11.99 -12.86 -18.07
C TRP A 77 11.76 -14.38 -18.22
N LYS A 78 11.37 -15.07 -17.15
CA LYS A 78 11.09 -16.52 -17.15
C LYS A 78 9.79 -16.80 -17.90
N GLN A 79 8.75 -15.99 -17.68
CA GLN A 79 7.49 -16.09 -18.44
C GLN A 79 7.74 -15.95 -19.94
N MET A 80 8.50 -14.92 -20.34
CA MET A 80 8.81 -14.68 -21.75
C MET A 80 9.63 -15.82 -22.37
N ASN A 81 10.56 -16.40 -21.62
CA ASN A 81 11.35 -17.54 -22.10
C ASN A 81 10.48 -18.79 -22.30
N ILE A 82 9.57 -19.09 -21.36
CA ILE A 82 8.62 -20.21 -21.46
C ILE A 82 7.68 -20.00 -22.65
N LEU A 83 7.19 -18.79 -22.88
CA LEU A 83 6.32 -18.49 -24.02
C LEU A 83 7.04 -18.61 -25.38
N ARG A 84 8.35 -18.32 -25.44
CA ARG A 84 9.12 -18.37 -26.70
C ARG A 84 9.60 -19.78 -27.03
N ASN A 85 10.14 -20.48 -26.03
CA ASN A 85 10.92 -21.71 -26.24
C ASN A 85 10.50 -22.86 -25.30
N GLY A 86 9.55 -22.63 -24.39
CA GLY A 86 9.12 -23.64 -23.44
C GLY A 86 8.27 -24.71 -24.10
N THR A 87 8.32 -25.91 -23.53
CA THR A 87 7.45 -27.03 -23.89
C THR A 87 5.98 -26.70 -23.58
N GLU A 88 5.05 -27.41 -24.23
CA GLU A 88 3.61 -27.27 -23.93
C GLU A 88 3.32 -27.55 -22.45
N VAL A 89 4.05 -28.47 -21.83
CA VAL A 89 3.92 -28.80 -20.41
C VAL A 89 4.32 -27.60 -19.56
N GLU A 90 5.46 -26.95 -19.83
CA GLU A 90 5.91 -25.77 -19.09
C GLU A 90 4.93 -24.59 -19.25
N GLN A 91 4.45 -24.36 -20.47
CA GLN A 91 3.47 -23.32 -20.75
C GLN A 91 2.15 -23.57 -20.00
N SER A 92 1.66 -24.82 -20.02
CA SER A 92 0.44 -25.22 -19.32
C SER A 92 0.58 -25.13 -17.79
N THR A 93 1.71 -25.56 -17.24
CA THR A 93 2.00 -25.48 -15.80
C THR A 93 2.09 -24.03 -15.34
N MET A 94 2.81 -23.17 -16.07
CA MET A 94 2.87 -21.73 -15.78
C MET A 94 1.48 -21.08 -15.86
N GLY A 95 0.71 -21.36 -16.92
CA GLY A 95 -0.63 -20.82 -17.12
C GLY A 95 -1.57 -21.19 -15.97
N ARG A 96 -1.65 -22.48 -15.62
CA ARG A 96 -2.49 -22.96 -14.51
C ARG A 96 -2.12 -22.34 -13.17
N PHE A 97 -0.82 -22.19 -12.89
CA PHE A 97 -0.37 -21.50 -11.69
C PHE A 97 -0.87 -20.05 -11.65
N ILE A 98 -0.62 -19.27 -12.71
CA ILE A 98 -1.02 -17.86 -12.80
C ILE A 98 -2.54 -17.71 -12.66
N ASP A 99 -3.31 -18.57 -13.33
CA ASP A 99 -4.77 -18.54 -13.28
C ASP A 99 -5.30 -18.90 -11.88
N THR A 100 -4.67 -19.86 -11.20
CA THR A 100 -5.03 -20.23 -9.83
C THR A 100 -4.78 -19.08 -8.86
N VAL A 101 -3.63 -18.40 -8.97
CA VAL A 101 -3.31 -17.22 -8.15
C VAL A 101 -4.27 -16.06 -8.43
N ARG A 102 -4.61 -15.79 -9.69
CA ARG A 102 -5.57 -14.73 -10.07
C ARG A 102 -7.00 -15.05 -9.61
N SER A 103 -7.40 -16.32 -9.73
CA SER A 103 -8.69 -16.80 -9.21
C SER A 103 -8.79 -16.60 -7.70
N TRP A 104 -7.70 -16.87 -6.98
CA TRP A 104 -7.61 -16.57 -5.55
C TRP A 104 -7.81 -15.08 -5.25
N SER A 105 -7.18 -14.15 -5.97
CA SER A 105 -7.34 -12.72 -5.70
C SER A 105 -8.74 -12.19 -6.02
N ASN A 106 -9.41 -12.79 -6.99
CA ASN A 106 -10.76 -12.39 -7.40
C ASN A 106 -11.85 -12.96 -6.47
N ASN A 107 -11.53 -13.94 -5.63
CA ASN A 107 -12.48 -14.51 -4.70
C ASN A 107 -12.50 -13.71 -3.39
N PRO A 108 -13.62 -13.04 -3.02
CA PRO A 108 -13.69 -12.25 -1.80
C PRO A 108 -13.51 -13.11 -0.53
N LYS A 109 -13.90 -14.39 -0.58
CA LYS A 109 -13.80 -15.34 0.55
C LYS A 109 -12.43 -16.01 0.68
N SER A 110 -11.52 -15.75 -0.25
CA SER A 110 -10.19 -16.34 -0.18
C SER A 110 -9.38 -15.76 0.98
N THR A 111 -8.48 -16.57 1.54
CA THR A 111 -7.62 -16.23 2.68
C THR A 111 -6.16 -16.29 2.27
N VAL A 112 -5.28 -15.51 2.92
CA VAL A 112 -3.84 -15.52 2.64
C VAL A 112 -3.24 -16.93 2.81
N LYS A 113 -3.68 -17.70 3.80
CA LYS A 113 -3.26 -19.11 3.98
C LYS A 113 -3.57 -20.02 2.79
N GLN A 114 -4.57 -19.68 1.95
CA GLN A 114 -4.83 -20.41 0.72
C GLN A 114 -3.84 -20.03 -0.38
N LEU A 115 -3.40 -18.77 -0.45
CA LEU A 115 -2.38 -18.31 -1.40
C LEU A 115 -1.05 -19.04 -1.21
N ASP A 116 -0.64 -19.23 0.05
CA ASP A 116 0.62 -19.90 0.40
C ASP A 116 0.71 -21.34 -0.11
N LYS A 117 -0.45 -22.00 -0.26
CA LYS A 117 -0.58 -23.38 -0.74
C LYS A 117 -0.55 -23.50 -2.26
N ILE A 118 -0.66 -22.38 -3.00
CA ILE A 118 -0.62 -22.41 -4.46
C ILE A 118 0.83 -22.53 -4.90
N VAL A 119 1.14 -23.63 -5.59
CA VAL A 119 2.45 -23.97 -6.15
C VAL A 119 2.28 -24.34 -7.63
N PRO A 120 3.31 -24.19 -8.47
CA PRO A 120 3.29 -24.63 -9.87
C PRO A 120 3.00 -26.12 -10.07
#